data_AF-A0A941I972-F1
#
_entry.id   AF-A0A941I972-F1
#
_cell.length_a   1.000
_cell.length_b   1.000
_cell.length_c   1.000
_cell.angle_alpha   90.00
_cell.angle_beta   90.00
_cell.angle_gamma   90.00
#
_symmetry.space_group_name_H-M   'P 1'
#
loop_
_entity.id
_entity.type
_entity.pdbx_description
1 polymer ?
#
loop_
_entity_poly.entity_id
_entity_poly.type
_entity_poly.pdbx_seq_one_letter_code
_entity_poly.pdbx_strand_id
1 'polypeptide(L)'
;MKQGLRFSRPLQFSCAIALLVLSGCGGGGNPGEDIGNAIGQGVTCAVLNCKESSDLALTDISTRFSVSQNNGMVQVDAGLGQSANVFTTVRPSGSDKLTAASNGQSVVLTDNSGGMRTSYRGLIADSSAQPVVTVSLQRGADSYPATVTIPSAFSITTPAAVSNLPRTAVKMRVQFSRNMPGYVSVSLAATCNRTDGSSFSDTTDMQYKLDPDAYRIDTLDLDAVLNARSQAKNNNNPNTALVSACTVDFTWTNYVTGTVSSSLNKYSDIRGTRSVTHRVNYDARA
;
A
#
# COMPACT_ATOMS: atom_id res chain seq x y z
N MET A 1 -66.93 -18.48 38.88
CA MET A 1 -67.49 -17.30 39.57
C MET A 1 -66.48 -16.16 39.47
N LYS A 2 -66.94 -14.95 39.10
CA LYS A 2 -66.25 -13.63 38.98
C LYS A 2 -65.17 -13.54 37.87
N GLN A 3 -65.51 -13.02 36.68
CA GLN A 3 -65.54 -11.58 36.26
C GLN A 3 -64.12 -10.96 36.21
N GLY A 4 -63.67 -10.26 35.17
CA GLY A 4 -64.36 -9.68 34.03
C GLY A 4 -63.41 -8.97 33.03
N LEU A 5 -64.02 -8.46 31.96
CA LEU A 5 -63.47 -7.79 30.77
C LEU A 5 -62.71 -6.47 31.02
N ARG A 6 -61.79 -6.13 30.09
CA ARG A 6 -61.76 -4.92 29.21
C ARG A 6 -60.39 -4.81 28.49
N PHE A 7 -60.33 -4.82 27.15
CA PHE A 7 -60.37 -3.69 26.18
C PHE A 7 -59.20 -2.68 26.25
N SER A 8 -58.32 -2.68 25.22
CA SER A 8 -58.11 -1.54 24.27
C SER A 8 -56.66 -1.40 23.71
N ARG A 9 -56.58 -1.55 22.39
CA ARG A 9 -55.81 -0.81 21.35
C ARG A 9 -54.26 -0.88 21.22
N PRO A 10 -53.74 -0.78 19.98
CA PRO A 10 -52.34 -1.02 19.63
C PRO A 10 -51.49 0.25 19.68
N LEU A 11 -50.24 0.13 20.16
CA LEU A 11 -49.22 1.19 20.02
C LEU A 11 -48.40 0.96 18.75
N GLN A 12 -48.49 1.93 17.84
CA GLN A 12 -47.52 2.15 16.77
C GLN A 12 -46.23 2.71 17.38
N PHE A 13 -45.08 2.12 17.04
CA PHE A 13 -43.77 2.73 17.28
C PHE A 13 -43.10 2.99 15.91
N SER A 14 -43.30 4.19 15.39
CA SER A 14 -42.40 4.84 14.44
C SER A 14 -41.33 5.55 15.27
N CYS A 15 -40.08 5.07 15.22
CA CYS A 15 -38.95 5.80 15.81
C CYS A 15 -38.10 6.35 14.67
N ALA A 16 -38.26 7.65 14.44
CA ALA A 16 -37.50 8.46 13.52
C ALA A 16 -36.02 8.53 13.95
N ILE A 17 -35.11 8.30 13.00
CA ILE A 17 -33.68 8.58 13.15
C ILE A 17 -33.51 10.10 12.94
N ALA A 18 -33.29 10.81 14.04
CA ALA A 18 -32.96 12.22 14.05
C ALA A 18 -31.51 12.41 13.60
N LEU A 19 -31.32 13.07 12.45
CA LEU A 19 -30.07 13.72 12.05
C LEU A 19 -29.81 14.90 13.01
N LEU A 20 -28.83 14.75 13.89
CA LEU A 20 -28.26 15.86 14.65
C LEU A 20 -27.12 16.48 13.85
N VAL A 21 -27.43 17.53 13.12
CA VAL A 21 -26.45 18.51 12.61
C VAL A 21 -26.29 19.56 13.70
N LEU A 22 -25.17 19.53 14.42
CA LEU A 22 -24.79 20.58 15.35
C LEU A 22 -23.99 21.66 14.61
N SER A 23 -24.65 22.80 14.43
CA SER A 23 -24.08 24.10 14.09
C SER A 23 -23.20 24.62 15.23
N GLY A 24 -21.92 24.86 14.93
CA GLY A 24 -21.01 25.67 15.75
C GLY A 24 -20.65 26.95 15.00
N CYS A 25 -21.04 28.08 15.58
CA CYS A 25 -20.86 29.44 15.06
C CYS A 25 -19.69 30.13 15.80
N GLY A 26 -18.79 30.79 15.06
CA GLY A 26 -18.06 31.98 15.55
C GLY A 26 -16.57 31.82 15.89
N GLY A 27 -15.69 32.23 14.97
CA GLY A 27 -14.28 32.53 15.26
C GLY A 27 -13.44 32.59 13.99
N GLY A 28 -13.13 33.80 13.49
CA GLY A 28 -12.54 34.03 12.18
C GLY A 28 -11.14 33.41 11.96
N GLY A 29 -11.08 32.50 10.99
CA GLY A 29 -9.89 31.92 10.38
C GLY A 29 -10.32 31.22 9.08
N ASN A 30 -9.47 31.21 8.05
CA ASN A 30 -9.79 30.76 6.68
C ASN A 30 -10.65 29.46 6.63
N PRO A 31 -11.92 29.51 6.17
CA PRO A 31 -12.90 28.41 6.34
C PRO A 31 -12.72 27.18 5.42
N GLY A 32 -11.66 27.10 4.62
CA GLY A 32 -11.52 26.11 3.55
C GLY A 32 -10.63 24.90 3.87
N GLU A 33 -9.65 25.03 4.76
CA GLU A 33 -8.62 24.00 4.95
C GLU A 33 -8.89 23.09 6.17
N ASP A 34 -9.53 23.59 7.24
CA ASP A 34 -9.69 22.82 8.48
C ASP A 34 -10.94 21.91 8.51
N ILE A 35 -12.04 22.29 7.87
CA ILE A 35 -13.29 21.50 7.90
C ILE A 35 -13.16 20.25 7.02
N GLY A 36 -12.48 20.35 5.86
CA GLY A 36 -12.23 19.21 4.99
C GLY A 36 -11.31 18.16 5.63
N ASN A 37 -10.31 18.61 6.41
CA ASN A 37 -9.37 17.72 7.07
C ASN A 37 -10.00 17.03 8.29
N ALA A 38 -10.83 17.74 9.09
CA ALA A 38 -11.55 17.15 10.22
C ALA A 38 -12.62 16.12 9.79
N ILE A 39 -13.34 16.37 8.70
CA ILE A 39 -14.30 15.40 8.13
C ILE A 39 -13.56 14.22 7.47
N GLY A 40 -12.44 14.46 6.78
CA GLY A 40 -11.62 13.40 6.18
C GLY A 40 -11.02 12.44 7.21
N GLN A 41 -10.56 12.96 8.36
CA GLN A 41 -10.00 12.13 9.43
C GLN A 41 -11.07 11.33 10.19
N GLY A 42 -12.25 11.90 10.43
CA GLY A 42 -13.37 11.22 11.08
C GLY A 42 -13.95 10.06 10.24
N VAL A 43 -14.07 10.25 8.92
CA VAL A 43 -14.59 9.22 8.01
C VAL A 43 -13.59 8.06 7.85
N THR A 44 -12.29 8.33 7.87
CA THR A 44 -11.27 7.29 7.67
C THR A 44 -11.26 6.27 8.81
N CYS A 45 -11.40 6.69 10.07
CA CYS A 45 -11.51 5.74 11.18
C CYS A 45 -12.87 5.06 11.31
N ALA A 46 -13.96 5.71 10.84
CA ALA A 46 -15.26 5.06 10.73
C ALA A 46 -15.26 3.93 9.68
N VAL A 47 -14.47 4.07 8.61
CA VAL A 47 -14.32 3.05 7.56
C VAL A 47 -13.29 1.96 7.94
N LEU A 48 -12.18 2.34 8.59
CA LEU A 48 -11.07 1.42 8.94
C LEU A 48 -11.17 0.81 10.35
N ASN A 49 -12.30 0.98 11.05
CA ASN A 49 -12.55 0.47 12.40
C ASN A 49 -11.33 0.64 13.35
N CYS A 50 -10.88 1.88 13.52
CA CYS A 50 -9.66 2.17 14.27
C CYS A 50 -9.77 1.72 15.75
N LYS A 51 -8.73 1.07 16.27
CA LYS A 51 -8.61 0.71 17.69
C LYS A 51 -7.29 1.21 18.27
N GLU A 52 -7.27 1.57 19.55
CA GLU A 52 -6.02 1.88 20.24
C GLU A 52 -5.29 0.59 20.62
N SER A 53 -3.95 0.59 20.57
CA SER A 53 -3.17 -0.60 20.91
C SER A 53 -3.26 -0.95 22.40
N SER A 54 -3.47 0.04 23.28
CA SER A 54 -3.68 -0.14 24.72
C SER A 54 -4.89 -1.00 25.07
N ASP A 55 -5.88 -1.07 24.18
CA ASP A 55 -7.14 -1.80 24.42
C ASP A 55 -7.08 -3.24 23.89
N LEU A 56 -5.92 -3.65 23.35
CA LEU A 56 -5.72 -4.93 22.70
C LEU A 56 -4.59 -5.72 23.37
N ALA A 57 -4.81 -7.03 23.51
CA ALA A 57 -3.74 -7.95 23.84
C ALA A 57 -2.69 -7.94 22.72
N LEU A 58 -1.41 -8.16 23.07
CA LEU A 58 -0.33 -8.20 22.08
C LEU A 58 -0.58 -9.25 21.00
N THR A 59 -1.14 -10.39 21.39
CA THR A 59 -1.50 -11.49 20.49
C THR A 59 -2.60 -11.14 19.51
N ASP A 60 -3.33 -10.04 19.70
CA ASP A 60 -4.35 -9.56 18.76
C ASP A 60 -3.78 -8.57 17.75
N ILE A 61 -2.59 -8.03 18.00
CA ILE A 61 -1.95 -7.00 17.17
C ILE A 61 -1.06 -7.66 16.12
N SER A 62 -1.45 -7.52 14.85
CA SER A 62 -0.60 -7.88 13.72
C SER A 62 0.26 -6.70 13.30
N THR A 63 1.58 -6.88 13.25
CA THR A 63 2.50 -5.88 12.70
C THR A 63 2.67 -6.08 11.19
N ARG A 64 2.74 -5.00 10.42
CA ARG A 64 3.04 -5.06 8.99
C ARG A 64 4.16 -4.08 8.69
N PHE A 65 5.34 -4.60 8.43
CA PHE A 65 6.54 -3.80 8.21
C PHE A 65 7.08 -3.99 6.80
N SER A 66 7.36 -2.87 6.14
CA SER A 66 8.01 -2.82 4.84
C SER A 66 9.29 -2.01 4.96
N VAL A 67 10.40 -2.60 4.56
CA VAL A 67 11.73 -2.00 4.63
C VAL A 67 12.28 -1.92 3.22
N SER A 68 12.63 -0.73 2.76
CA SER A 68 13.25 -0.52 1.45
C SER A 68 14.55 0.27 1.63
N GLN A 69 15.43 0.22 0.63
CA GLN A 69 16.63 1.07 0.65
C GLN A 69 16.86 1.70 -0.71
N ASN A 70 17.02 3.01 -0.71
CA ASN A 70 17.28 3.83 -1.88
C ASN A 70 18.39 4.85 -1.56
N ASN A 71 19.40 4.95 -2.42
CA ASN A 71 20.49 5.94 -2.31
C ASN A 71 21.16 6.03 -0.92
N GLY A 72 21.43 4.88 -0.29
CA GLY A 72 22.09 4.83 1.02
C GLY A 72 21.18 5.20 2.22
N MET A 73 19.87 5.33 1.99
CA MET A 73 18.87 5.51 3.03
C MET A 73 17.97 4.29 3.09
N VAL A 74 17.82 3.72 4.28
CA VAL A 74 16.82 2.69 4.60
C VAL A 74 15.54 3.41 5.01
N GLN A 75 14.46 3.17 4.26
CA GLN A 75 13.12 3.62 4.62
C GLN A 75 12.34 2.45 5.22
N VAL A 76 11.78 2.67 6.40
CA VAL A 76 10.89 1.74 7.09
C VAL A 76 9.50 2.33 7.08
N ASP A 77 8.55 1.61 6.48
CA ASP A 77 7.12 1.86 6.58
C ASP A 77 6.48 0.79 7.47
N ALA A 78 5.61 1.21 8.39
CA ALA A 78 4.99 0.34 9.36
C ALA A 78 3.51 0.64 9.54
N GLY A 79 2.72 -0.42 9.77
CA GLY A 79 1.33 -0.34 10.16
C GLY A 79 0.99 -1.44 11.15
N LEU A 80 -0.04 -1.20 11.96
CA LEU A 80 -0.60 -2.20 12.87
C LEU A 80 -2.04 -2.51 12.49
N GLY A 81 -2.41 -3.77 12.60
CA GLY A 81 -3.77 -4.26 12.39
C GLY A 81 -4.22 -5.20 13.50
N GLN A 82 -5.46 -5.68 13.41
CA GLN A 82 -5.98 -6.68 14.35
C GLN A 82 -6.04 -8.06 13.69
N SER A 83 -5.16 -8.96 14.11
CA SER A 83 -5.09 -10.34 13.57
C SER A 83 -5.06 -10.38 12.03
N ALA A 84 -5.86 -11.23 11.39
CA ALA A 84 -5.96 -11.30 9.93
C ALA A 84 -6.85 -10.20 9.33
N ASN A 85 -7.47 -9.35 10.15
CA ASN A 85 -8.43 -8.38 9.66
C ASN A 85 -7.69 -7.22 8.98
N VAL A 86 -7.79 -7.15 7.65
CA VAL A 86 -7.21 -6.07 6.84
C VAL A 86 -8.00 -4.76 6.94
N PHE A 87 -9.21 -4.78 7.50
CA PHE A 87 -10.10 -3.63 7.66
C PHE A 87 -10.10 -3.05 9.08
N THR A 88 -9.19 -3.49 9.95
CA THR A 88 -9.03 -2.92 11.29
C THR A 88 -7.62 -2.39 11.45
N THR A 89 -7.52 -1.08 11.62
CA THR A 89 -6.26 -0.40 11.89
C THR A 89 -6.07 -0.24 13.39
N VAL A 90 -4.89 -0.61 13.89
CA VAL A 90 -4.51 -0.41 15.28
C VAL A 90 -3.57 0.78 15.39
N ARG A 91 -3.82 1.66 16.36
CA ARG A 91 -3.07 2.90 16.59
C ARG A 91 -2.20 2.76 17.85
N PRO A 92 -0.85 2.77 17.73
CA PRO A 92 0.08 2.81 18.85
C PRO A 92 -0.28 3.89 19.88
N SER A 93 -0.71 3.51 21.08
CA SER A 93 -1.24 4.41 22.12
C SER A 93 -0.57 4.21 23.49
N GLY A 94 -0.78 5.17 24.40
CA GLY A 94 -0.20 5.11 25.74
C GLY A 94 1.34 5.12 25.71
N SER A 95 1.95 4.02 26.14
CA SER A 95 3.41 3.82 26.09
C SER A 95 3.89 3.06 24.85
N ASP A 96 2.98 2.67 23.96
CA ASP A 96 3.32 1.90 22.77
C ASP A 96 3.95 2.80 21.70
N LYS A 97 5.06 2.35 21.13
CA LYS A 97 5.73 3.04 20.02
C LYS A 97 6.39 2.06 19.08
N LEU A 98 6.65 2.53 17.86
CA LEU A 98 7.38 1.77 16.85
C LEU A 98 8.79 2.33 16.73
N THR A 99 9.78 1.47 16.72
CA THR A 99 11.19 1.84 16.52
C THR A 99 11.78 1.00 15.40
N ALA A 100 12.79 1.54 14.73
CA ALA A 100 13.58 0.78 13.76
C ALA A 100 15.06 1.02 14.01
N ALA A 101 15.86 -0.01 13.78
CA ALA A 101 17.30 0.04 13.93
C ALA A 101 18.01 -0.66 12.76
N SER A 102 19.13 -0.09 12.34
CA SER A 102 20.05 -0.65 11.35
C SER A 102 21.46 -0.13 11.63
N ASN A 103 22.48 -0.98 11.51
CA ASN A 103 23.89 -0.61 11.68
C ASN A 103 24.20 0.23 12.94
N GLY A 104 23.63 -0.15 14.09
CA GLY A 104 23.81 0.55 15.37
C GLY A 104 23.06 1.89 15.51
N GLN A 105 22.41 2.37 14.45
CA GLN A 105 21.50 3.51 14.51
C GLN A 105 20.10 3.05 14.86
N SER A 106 19.35 3.89 15.60
CA SER A 106 17.95 3.63 15.97
C SER A 106 17.13 4.91 15.83
N VAL A 107 15.92 4.76 15.30
CA VAL A 107 14.96 5.84 15.09
C VAL A 107 13.58 5.42 15.60
N VAL A 108 12.82 6.38 16.11
CA VAL A 108 11.38 6.20 16.39
C VAL A 108 10.62 6.46 15.09
N LEU A 109 9.69 5.57 14.72
CA LEU A 109 8.87 5.78 13.54
C LEU A 109 7.81 6.84 13.84
N THR A 110 7.68 7.81 12.94
CA THR A 110 6.75 8.93 13.07
C THR A 110 5.51 8.71 12.23
N ASP A 111 4.36 9.23 12.67
CA ASP A 111 3.13 9.17 11.89
C ASP A 111 3.31 9.82 10.51
N ASN A 112 2.94 9.08 9.46
CA ASN A 112 2.96 9.51 8.06
C ASN A 112 1.53 9.60 7.46
N SER A 113 0.50 9.48 8.31
CA SER A 113 -0.92 9.53 7.93
C SER A 113 -1.60 10.86 8.22
N GLY A 114 -0.82 11.93 8.43
CA GLY A 114 -1.37 13.28 8.63
C GLY A 114 -2.13 13.46 9.96
N GLY A 115 -1.74 12.74 11.01
CA GLY A 115 -2.36 12.79 12.34
C GLY A 115 -3.31 11.61 12.62
N MET A 116 -3.63 10.80 11.62
CA MET A 116 -4.56 9.67 11.80
C MET A 116 -3.95 8.47 12.55
N ARG A 117 -2.61 8.45 12.72
CA ARG A 117 -1.88 7.37 13.41
C ARG A 117 -2.12 5.99 12.78
N THR A 118 -2.29 5.93 11.46
CA THR A 118 -2.59 4.68 10.71
C THR A 118 -1.39 4.16 9.90
N SER A 119 -0.38 4.99 9.65
CA SER A 119 0.87 4.56 9.01
C SER A 119 2.05 5.31 9.63
N TYR A 120 3.18 4.63 9.73
CA TYR A 120 4.37 5.12 10.40
C TYR A 120 5.58 4.99 9.49
N ARG A 121 6.47 5.98 9.51
CA ARG A 121 7.67 6.00 8.69
C ARG A 121 8.91 6.37 9.48
N GLY A 122 10.04 5.77 9.13
CA GLY A 122 11.36 6.14 9.62
C GLY A 122 12.41 6.05 8.52
N LEU A 123 13.47 6.84 8.65
CA LEU A 123 14.61 6.86 7.74
C LEU A 123 15.90 6.62 8.54
N ILE A 124 16.72 5.69 8.10
CA ILE A 124 18.01 5.35 8.72
C ILE A 124 19.10 5.47 7.66
N ALA A 125 20.20 6.15 8.00
CA ALA A 125 21.34 6.25 7.09
C ALA A 125 22.15 4.95 7.15
N ASP A 126 21.99 4.12 6.12
CA ASP A 126 22.70 2.85 6.01
C ASP A 126 22.95 2.58 4.53
N SER A 127 24.22 2.58 4.13
CA SER A 127 24.68 2.34 2.77
C SER A 127 25.21 0.92 2.55
N SER A 128 25.02 0.02 3.52
CA SER A 128 25.38 -1.38 3.39
C SER A 128 24.72 -2.00 2.16
N ALA A 129 25.39 -2.96 1.52
CA ALA A 129 24.86 -3.63 0.33
C ALA A 129 23.56 -4.41 0.63
N GLN A 130 23.48 -4.98 1.84
CA GLN A 130 22.36 -5.75 2.37
C GLN A 130 22.17 -5.43 3.85
N PRO A 131 21.59 -4.26 4.19
CA PRO A 131 21.39 -3.88 5.59
C PRO A 131 20.44 -4.88 6.28
N VAL A 132 20.74 -5.14 7.55
CA VAL A 132 19.87 -5.92 8.45
C VAL A 132 19.11 -4.94 9.30
N VAL A 133 17.79 -4.90 9.12
CA VAL A 133 16.92 -3.92 9.75
C VAL A 133 16.03 -4.63 10.75
N THR A 134 15.99 -4.11 11.97
CA THR A 134 15.08 -4.58 13.02
C THR A 134 14.05 -3.51 13.30
N VAL A 135 12.77 -3.83 13.16
CA VAL A 135 11.63 -2.98 13.50
C VAL A 135 10.95 -3.58 14.71
N SER A 136 10.71 -2.79 15.76
CA SER A 136 10.14 -3.28 17.01
C SER A 136 8.87 -2.54 17.37
N LEU A 137 7.85 -3.30 17.77
CA LEU A 137 6.77 -2.76 18.59
C LEU A 137 7.26 -2.74 20.03
N GLN A 138 7.37 -1.55 20.61
CA GLN A 138 7.64 -1.38 22.03
C GLN A 138 6.31 -1.18 22.76
N ARG A 139 6.12 -1.88 23.88
CA ARG A 139 4.97 -1.76 24.78
C ARG A 139 5.48 -1.70 26.21
N GLY A 140 5.43 -0.51 26.80
CA GLY A 140 6.10 -0.24 28.07
C GLY A 140 7.61 -0.50 27.99
N ALA A 141 8.11 -1.39 28.84
CA ALA A 141 9.51 -1.81 28.86
C ALA A 141 9.83 -2.95 27.88
N ASP A 142 8.82 -3.64 27.35
CA ASP A 142 9.00 -4.80 26.48
C ASP A 142 9.15 -4.38 25.02
N SER A 143 9.98 -5.12 24.30
CA SER A 143 10.22 -4.91 22.87
C SER A 143 9.98 -6.21 22.10
N TYR A 144 9.21 -6.10 21.01
CA TYR A 144 8.82 -7.21 20.15
C TYR A 144 9.40 -6.99 18.75
N PRO A 145 10.62 -7.49 18.49
CA PRO A 145 11.34 -7.22 17.26
C PRO A 145 10.84 -8.07 16.09
N ALA A 146 10.96 -7.50 14.90
CA ALA A 146 10.88 -8.15 13.62
C ALA A 146 12.11 -7.74 12.80
N THR A 147 12.81 -8.71 12.22
CA THR A 147 14.11 -8.48 11.57
C THR A 147 14.08 -8.95 10.13
N VAL A 148 14.65 -8.17 9.22
CA VAL A 148 14.80 -8.55 7.81
C VAL A 148 16.14 -8.11 7.26
N THR A 149 16.73 -8.92 6.41
CA THR A 149 17.88 -8.54 5.59
C THR A 149 17.37 -8.05 4.24
N ILE A 150 17.60 -6.79 3.89
CA ILE A 150 17.18 -6.26 2.59
C ILE A 150 17.91 -7.02 1.47
N PRO A 151 17.23 -7.38 0.36
CA PRO A 151 17.88 -8.01 -0.78
C PRO A 151 19.06 -7.19 -1.30
N SER A 152 20.05 -7.86 -1.89
CA SER A 152 21.15 -7.15 -2.53
C SER A 152 20.62 -6.23 -3.64
N ALA A 153 21.25 -5.07 -3.80
CA ALA A 153 20.96 -4.20 -4.93
C ALA A 153 21.16 -4.95 -6.26
N PHE A 154 20.32 -4.63 -7.22
CA PHE A 154 20.33 -5.18 -8.58
C PHE A 154 19.99 -4.06 -9.57
N SER A 155 20.30 -4.30 -10.83
CA SER A 155 20.05 -3.40 -11.94
C SER A 155 19.56 -4.17 -13.14
N ILE A 156 18.87 -3.49 -14.05
CA ILE A 156 18.49 -4.05 -15.34
C ILE A 156 19.70 -3.96 -16.28
N THR A 157 20.11 -5.10 -16.82
CA THR A 157 21.20 -5.19 -17.80
C THR A 157 20.67 -5.21 -19.23
N THR A 158 19.44 -5.69 -19.43
CA THR A 158 18.74 -5.63 -20.71
C THR A 158 17.26 -5.41 -20.45
N PRO A 159 16.60 -4.43 -21.09
CA PRO A 159 17.20 -3.36 -21.91
C PRO A 159 18.00 -2.36 -21.06
N ALA A 160 19.16 -1.92 -21.52
CA ALA A 160 20.05 -1.02 -20.77
C ALA A 160 19.60 0.46 -20.78
N ALA A 161 18.68 0.82 -21.66
CA ALA A 161 18.17 2.18 -21.84
C ALA A 161 16.65 2.15 -22.10
N VAL A 162 16.05 3.34 -22.25
CA VAL A 162 14.65 3.47 -22.66
C VAL A 162 14.44 2.70 -23.96
N SER A 163 13.53 1.72 -23.95
CA SER A 163 13.25 0.87 -25.10
C SER A 163 11.94 1.25 -25.77
N ASN A 164 11.90 1.20 -27.10
CA ASN A 164 10.65 1.26 -27.85
C ASN A 164 10.12 -0.17 -28.01
N LEU A 165 8.87 -0.39 -27.62
CA LEU A 165 8.21 -1.70 -27.64
C LEU A 165 6.97 -1.61 -28.53
N PRO A 166 7.08 -1.92 -29.84
CA PRO A 166 5.89 -2.05 -30.67
C PRO A 166 5.08 -3.27 -30.24
N ARG A 167 3.76 -3.23 -30.42
CA ARG A 167 2.87 -4.36 -30.11
C ARG A 167 3.29 -5.63 -30.86
N THR A 168 3.79 -5.48 -32.08
CA THR A 168 4.37 -6.57 -32.90
C THR A 168 5.68 -7.17 -32.38
N ALA A 169 6.33 -6.61 -31.36
CA ALA A 169 7.56 -7.19 -30.79
C ALA A 169 7.34 -8.55 -30.10
N VAL A 170 6.09 -8.96 -29.87
CA VAL A 170 5.64 -10.19 -29.19
C VAL A 170 5.99 -10.23 -27.70
N LYS A 171 7.21 -9.85 -27.32
CA LYS A 171 7.70 -9.90 -25.95
C LYS A 171 8.75 -8.84 -25.67
N MET A 172 8.77 -8.39 -24.43
CA MET A 172 9.89 -7.69 -23.83
C MET A 172 10.63 -8.65 -22.89
N ARG A 173 11.94 -8.78 -23.08
CA ARG A 173 12.82 -9.55 -22.19
C ARG A 173 13.58 -8.60 -21.28
N VAL A 174 13.60 -8.91 -20.00
CA VAL A 174 14.30 -8.17 -18.96
C VAL A 174 15.32 -9.08 -18.28
N GLN A 175 16.59 -8.71 -18.36
CA GLN A 175 17.67 -9.36 -17.64
C GLN A 175 18.18 -8.45 -16.53
N PHE A 176 18.59 -9.07 -15.43
CA PHE A 176 19.13 -8.37 -14.27
C PHE A 176 20.61 -8.68 -14.09
N SER A 177 21.33 -7.78 -13.42
CA SER A 177 22.77 -7.95 -13.13
C SER A 177 23.09 -9.12 -12.20
N ARG A 178 22.07 -9.75 -11.62
CA ARG A 178 22.20 -10.91 -10.74
C ARG A 178 20.89 -11.67 -10.65
N ASN A 179 20.98 -12.91 -10.19
CA ASN A 179 19.82 -13.67 -9.76
C ASN A 179 19.15 -12.98 -8.57
N MET A 180 17.82 -12.91 -8.60
CA MET A 180 17.00 -12.34 -7.53
C MET A 180 16.48 -13.48 -6.64
N PRO A 181 17.15 -13.78 -5.50
CA PRO A 181 16.60 -14.72 -4.54
C PRO A 181 15.33 -14.12 -3.92
N GLY A 182 14.32 -14.96 -3.67
CA GLY A 182 13.06 -14.53 -3.08
C GLY A 182 11.95 -14.39 -4.12
N TYR A 183 11.10 -13.38 -3.93
CA TYR A 183 9.93 -13.16 -4.76
C TYR A 183 10.11 -11.89 -5.59
N VAL A 184 9.68 -11.96 -6.84
CA VAL A 184 9.75 -10.85 -7.78
C VAL A 184 8.34 -10.44 -8.14
N SER A 185 8.07 -9.14 -8.09
CA SER A 185 6.86 -8.54 -8.63
C SER A 185 7.24 -7.42 -9.60
N VAL A 186 6.32 -7.07 -10.48
CA VAL A 186 6.46 -5.93 -11.37
C VAL A 186 5.17 -5.13 -11.34
N SER A 187 5.31 -3.83 -11.13
CA SER A 187 4.23 -2.86 -11.32
C SER A 187 4.58 -1.97 -12.51
N LEU A 188 3.57 -1.43 -13.15
CA LEU A 188 3.71 -0.47 -14.25
C LEU A 188 2.98 0.82 -13.87
N ALA A 189 3.64 1.95 -14.10
CA ALA A 189 3.01 3.26 -14.12
C ALA A 189 3.00 3.73 -15.58
N ALA A 190 1.82 4.00 -16.13
CA ALA A 190 1.66 4.33 -17.54
C ALA A 190 0.96 5.67 -17.72
N THR A 191 1.41 6.42 -18.72
CA THR A 191 0.70 7.56 -19.31
C THR A 191 0.45 7.24 -20.77
N CYS A 192 -0.81 7.18 -21.15
CA CYS A 192 -1.26 6.60 -22.40
C CYS A 192 -2.16 7.56 -23.18
N ASN A 193 -2.07 7.47 -24.51
CA ASN A 193 -3.01 8.07 -25.44
C ASN A 193 -3.89 6.97 -26.05
N ARG A 194 -5.15 7.32 -26.34
CA ARG A 194 -6.09 6.47 -27.06
C ARG A 194 -6.12 6.85 -28.54
N THR A 195 -6.76 6.04 -29.37
CA THR A 195 -6.90 6.29 -30.82
C THR A 195 -7.79 7.48 -31.16
N ASP A 196 -8.66 7.89 -30.23
CA ASP A 196 -9.52 9.09 -30.36
C ASP A 196 -8.83 10.39 -29.93
N GLY A 197 -7.56 10.32 -29.50
CA GLY A 197 -6.77 11.47 -29.03
C GLY A 197 -6.92 11.78 -27.54
N SER A 198 -7.83 11.12 -26.82
CA SER A 198 -7.91 11.26 -25.36
C SER A 198 -6.75 10.54 -24.65
N SER A 199 -6.49 10.88 -23.39
CA SER A 199 -5.39 10.29 -22.62
C SER A 199 -5.84 9.80 -21.23
N PHE A 200 -4.99 9.00 -20.59
CA PHE A 200 -5.13 8.62 -19.19
C PHE A 200 -3.77 8.26 -18.59
N SER A 201 -3.67 8.35 -17.26
CA SER A 201 -2.54 7.83 -16.50
C SER A 201 -3.04 6.87 -15.43
N ASP A 202 -2.28 5.80 -15.19
CA ASP A 202 -2.62 4.83 -14.16
C ASP A 202 -1.41 4.04 -13.66
N THR A 203 -1.57 3.37 -12.52
CA THR A 203 -0.61 2.41 -11.99
C THR A 203 -1.31 1.08 -11.73
N THR A 204 -0.67 -0.02 -12.13
CA THR A 204 -1.23 -1.36 -11.94
C THR A 204 -0.12 -2.41 -11.86
N ASP A 205 -0.42 -3.57 -11.31
CA ASP A 205 0.50 -4.69 -11.30
C ASP A 205 0.54 -5.37 -12.68
N MET A 206 1.70 -5.91 -13.03
CA MET A 206 1.91 -6.65 -14.27
C MET A 206 2.30 -8.08 -13.98
N GLN A 207 1.82 -9.00 -14.80
CA GLN A 207 2.27 -10.38 -14.77
C GLN A 207 3.53 -10.54 -15.64
N TYR A 208 4.42 -11.44 -15.24
CA TYR A 208 5.60 -11.79 -16.00
C TYR A 208 5.73 -13.32 -16.10
N LYS A 209 6.50 -13.76 -17.07
CA LYS A 209 6.87 -15.17 -17.27
C LYS A 209 8.37 -15.31 -17.06
N LEU A 210 8.78 -16.47 -16.57
CA LEU A 210 10.20 -16.80 -16.42
C LEU A 210 10.69 -17.46 -17.70
N ASP A 211 11.71 -16.87 -18.31
CA ASP A 211 12.57 -17.52 -19.30
C ASP A 211 13.85 -18.02 -18.57
N PRO A 212 14.67 -18.92 -19.15
CA PRO A 212 15.82 -19.53 -18.45
C PRO A 212 16.84 -18.55 -17.84
N ASP A 213 16.98 -17.37 -18.44
CA ASP A 213 17.97 -16.34 -18.12
C ASP A 213 17.35 -14.94 -17.99
N ALA A 214 16.02 -14.83 -18.06
CA ALA A 214 15.34 -13.54 -18.17
C ALA A 214 13.92 -13.60 -17.63
N TYR A 215 13.37 -12.42 -17.39
CA TYR A 215 11.96 -12.20 -17.12
C TYR A 215 11.32 -11.70 -18.41
N ARG A 216 10.11 -12.15 -18.68
CA ARG A 216 9.41 -11.84 -19.93
C ARG A 216 8.06 -11.22 -19.66
N ILE A 217 7.78 -10.14 -20.36
CA ILE A 217 6.44 -9.54 -20.45
C ILE A 217 5.97 -9.70 -21.89
N ASP A 218 4.88 -10.41 -22.10
CA ASP A 218 4.31 -10.58 -23.44
C ASP A 218 3.55 -9.30 -23.83
N THR A 219 3.75 -8.81 -25.06
CA THR A 219 3.17 -7.53 -25.49
C THR A 219 1.64 -7.58 -25.55
N LEU A 220 1.07 -8.76 -25.83
CA LEU A 220 -0.38 -8.98 -25.77
C LEU A 220 -0.94 -8.89 -24.35
N ASP A 221 -0.22 -9.42 -23.36
CA ASP A 221 -0.61 -9.33 -21.96
C ASP A 221 -0.55 -7.85 -21.51
N LEU A 222 0.49 -7.12 -21.93
CA LEU A 222 0.62 -5.68 -21.67
C LEU A 222 -0.52 -4.88 -22.31
N ASP A 223 -0.81 -5.15 -23.59
CA ASP A 223 -1.88 -4.48 -24.35
C ASP A 223 -3.25 -4.68 -23.69
N ALA A 224 -3.55 -5.91 -23.26
CA ALA A 224 -4.79 -6.24 -22.57
C ALA A 224 -4.90 -5.48 -21.23
N VAL A 225 -3.83 -5.45 -20.44
CA VAL A 225 -3.78 -4.71 -19.18
C VAL A 225 -4.01 -3.21 -19.43
N LEU A 226 -3.30 -2.60 -20.38
CA LEU A 226 -3.43 -1.17 -20.66
C LEU A 226 -4.84 -0.80 -21.14
N ASN A 227 -5.46 -1.61 -22.00
CA ASN A 227 -6.85 -1.37 -22.44
C ASN A 227 -7.86 -1.59 -21.31
N ALA A 228 -7.67 -2.58 -20.44
CA ALA A 228 -8.52 -2.77 -19.26
C ALA A 228 -8.43 -1.58 -18.29
N ARG A 229 -7.22 -1.04 -18.05
CA ARG A 229 -7.03 0.16 -17.23
C ARG A 229 -7.61 1.41 -17.90
N SER A 230 -7.46 1.53 -19.22
CA SER A 230 -8.08 2.59 -20.03
C SER A 230 -9.60 2.64 -19.85
N GLN A 231 -10.27 1.48 -19.92
CA GLN A 231 -11.70 1.34 -19.69
C GLN A 231 -12.08 1.67 -18.25
N ALA A 232 -11.36 1.12 -17.27
CA ALA A 232 -11.60 1.39 -15.86
C ALA A 232 -11.52 2.89 -15.52
N LYS A 233 -10.55 3.61 -16.11
CA LYS A 233 -10.43 5.07 -15.98
C LYS A 233 -11.51 5.85 -16.70
N ASN A 234 -12.19 5.23 -17.66
CA ASN A 234 -13.33 5.81 -18.35
C ASN A 234 -14.66 5.22 -17.85
N ASN A 235 -14.79 5.07 -16.53
CA ASN A 235 -15.98 4.56 -15.85
C ASN A 235 -16.46 3.18 -16.35
N ASN A 236 -15.53 2.31 -16.72
CA ASN A 236 -15.79 1.00 -17.33
C ASN A 236 -16.64 1.06 -18.61
N ASN A 237 -16.54 2.17 -19.38
CA ASN A 237 -17.27 2.30 -20.64
C ASN A 237 -16.75 1.29 -21.68
N PRO A 238 -17.59 0.36 -22.19
CA PRO A 238 -17.16 -0.64 -23.16
C PRO A 238 -16.78 -0.05 -24.52
N ASN A 239 -17.21 1.17 -24.83
CA ASN A 239 -16.88 1.89 -26.07
C ASN A 239 -15.62 2.77 -25.94
N THR A 240 -14.82 2.58 -24.88
CA THR A 240 -13.57 3.32 -24.71
C THR A 240 -12.63 3.02 -25.87
N ALA A 241 -12.12 4.07 -26.52
CA ALA A 241 -11.16 3.94 -27.60
C ALA A 241 -9.92 3.15 -27.16
N LEU A 242 -9.35 2.39 -28.10
CA LEU A 242 -8.18 1.56 -27.83
C LEU A 242 -6.96 2.43 -27.53
N VAL A 243 -6.05 1.88 -26.72
CA VAL A 243 -4.75 2.49 -26.48
C VAL A 243 -3.97 2.55 -27.79
N SER A 244 -3.36 3.69 -28.09
CA SER A 244 -2.53 3.91 -29.28
C SER A 244 -1.04 3.93 -28.96
N ALA A 245 -0.65 4.61 -27.88
CA ALA A 245 0.74 4.65 -27.41
C ALA A 245 0.79 4.98 -25.92
N CYS A 246 1.83 4.52 -25.24
CA CYS A 246 2.08 4.84 -23.82
C CYS A 246 3.55 5.05 -23.53
N THR A 247 3.84 5.94 -22.58
CA THR A 247 5.08 5.91 -21.82
C THR A 247 4.84 5.10 -20.56
N VAL A 248 5.59 4.00 -20.38
CA VAL A 248 5.40 3.03 -19.30
C VAL A 248 6.67 2.92 -18.49
N ASP A 249 6.57 3.14 -17.18
CA ASP A 249 7.62 2.88 -16.21
C ASP A 249 7.32 1.57 -15.48
N PHE A 250 8.08 0.54 -15.81
CA PHE A 250 8.00 -0.75 -15.14
C PHE A 250 8.96 -0.77 -13.95
N THR A 251 8.41 -0.97 -12.77
CA THR A 251 9.17 -1.09 -11.51
C THR A 251 9.20 -2.54 -11.09
N TRP A 252 10.37 -3.16 -11.23
CA TRP A 252 10.63 -4.51 -10.74
C TRP A 252 11.02 -4.43 -9.28
N THR A 253 10.37 -5.23 -8.45
CA THR A 253 10.63 -5.29 -7.01
C THR A 253 11.02 -6.70 -6.64
N ASN A 254 12.21 -6.85 -6.05
CA ASN A 254 12.60 -8.07 -5.35
C ASN A 254 12.28 -7.91 -3.87
N TYR A 255 11.60 -8.89 -3.27
CA TYR A 255 11.34 -8.89 -1.84
C TYR A 255 11.65 -10.22 -1.18
N VAL A 256 12.05 -10.11 0.09
CA VAL A 256 12.26 -11.23 1.02
C VAL A 256 11.47 -10.99 2.29
N THR A 257 10.94 -12.07 2.85
CA THR A 257 10.28 -12.05 4.16
C THR A 257 11.31 -12.23 5.26
N GLY A 258 11.21 -11.43 6.31
CA GLY A 258 12.04 -11.57 7.51
C GLY A 258 11.39 -12.44 8.58
N THR A 259 11.93 -12.35 9.78
CA THR A 259 11.46 -13.07 10.97
C THR A 259 10.75 -12.12 11.92
N VAL A 260 9.61 -12.53 12.45
CA VAL A 260 8.85 -11.81 13.49
C VAL A 260 8.97 -12.53 14.83
N SER A 261 9.01 -11.79 15.93
CA SER A 261 8.97 -12.36 17.28
C SER A 261 7.76 -13.29 17.45
N SER A 262 7.96 -14.46 18.07
CA SER A 262 6.89 -15.43 18.33
C SER A 262 5.81 -14.93 19.29
N SER A 263 6.09 -13.86 20.04
CA SER A 263 5.12 -13.22 20.94
C SER A 263 4.13 -12.31 20.19
N LEU A 264 4.44 -11.92 18.95
CA LEU A 264 3.53 -11.16 18.11
C LEU A 264 2.46 -12.07 17.51
N ASN A 265 1.35 -11.47 17.05
CA ASN A 265 0.33 -12.21 16.33
C ASN A 265 0.91 -12.92 15.10
N LYS A 266 0.45 -14.14 14.80
CA LYS A 266 0.91 -14.98 13.68
C LYS A 266 0.73 -14.38 12.28
N TYR A 267 -0.14 -13.37 12.13
CA TYR A 267 -0.34 -12.62 10.89
C TYR A 267 0.59 -11.42 10.75
N SER A 268 1.54 -11.26 11.69
CA SER A 268 2.59 -10.25 11.60
C SER A 268 3.56 -10.58 10.49
N ASP A 269 4.02 -9.57 9.76
CA ASP A 269 5.05 -9.72 8.75
C ASP A 269 6.04 -8.56 8.71
N ILE A 270 7.24 -8.88 8.21
CA ILE A 270 8.25 -7.89 7.83
C ILE A 270 8.82 -8.29 6.48
N ARG A 271 8.97 -7.33 5.58
CA ARG A 271 9.50 -7.53 4.24
C ARG A 271 10.60 -6.54 3.94
N GLY A 272 11.69 -7.03 3.35
CA GLY A 272 12.77 -6.22 2.81
C GLY A 272 12.65 -6.15 1.31
N THR A 273 12.70 -4.97 0.72
CA THR A 273 12.45 -4.74 -0.70
C THR A 273 13.58 -3.94 -1.36
N ARG A 274 13.82 -4.26 -2.62
CA ARG A 274 14.64 -3.48 -3.54
C ARG A 274 13.89 -3.35 -4.85
N SER A 275 13.95 -2.17 -5.44
CA SER A 275 13.27 -1.92 -6.71
C SER A 275 14.19 -1.24 -7.72
N VAL A 276 13.96 -1.53 -8.99
CA VAL A 276 14.57 -0.85 -10.13
C VAL A 276 13.48 -0.54 -11.15
N THR A 277 13.51 0.67 -11.70
CA THR A 277 12.54 1.13 -12.69
C THR A 277 13.21 1.20 -14.06
N HIS A 278 12.50 0.75 -15.10
CA HIS A 278 12.88 1.00 -16.49
C HIS A 278 11.71 1.58 -17.26
N ARG A 279 12.02 2.50 -18.17
CA ARG A 279 11.04 3.18 -19.02
C ARG A 279 10.97 2.53 -20.38
N VAL A 280 9.75 2.38 -20.89
CA VAL A 280 9.42 1.79 -22.18
C VAL A 280 8.43 2.70 -22.88
N ASN A 281 8.67 3.00 -24.16
CA ASN A 281 7.68 3.63 -25.02
C ASN A 281 6.94 2.52 -25.77
N TYR A 282 5.71 2.23 -25.35
CA TYR A 282 4.84 1.24 -25.98
C TYR A 282 4.08 1.87 -27.15
N ASP A 283 4.11 1.25 -28.33
CA ASP A 283 3.32 1.66 -29.50
C ASP A 283 2.37 0.54 -29.93
N ALA A 284 1.07 0.77 -29.76
CA ALA A 284 0.01 -0.19 -30.08
C ALA A 284 -0.41 -0.15 -31.56
N ARG A 285 0.05 0.85 -32.33
CA ARG A 285 -0.27 1.03 -33.75
C ARG A 285 0.59 0.17 -34.67
N ALA A 286 1.74 -0.30 -34.15
CA ALA A 286 2.79 -0.99 -34.88
C ALA A 286 2.77 -2.51 -34.68
#